data_AF-A0A2L2YZX5-F1
#
_entry.id   AF-A0A2L2YZX5-F1
#
_cell.length_a   1.000
_cell.length_b   1.000
_cell.length_c   1.000
_cell.angle_alpha   90.00
_cell.angle_beta   90.00
_cell.angle_gamma   90.00
#
_symmetry.space_group_name_H-M   'P 1'
#
loop_
_entity.id
_entity.type
_entity.pdbx_description
1 polymer ?
#
loop_
_entity_poly.entity_id
_entity_poly.type
_entity_poly.pdbx_seq_one_letter_code
_entity_poly.pdbx_strand_id
1 'polypeptide(L)'
;KKEHTIYVCYPFPHHLWPWYPRLVVLTKFLLLYGIPLILIGSFYVLIAWHLIRSSRNNLGQNPSHVKQLRSRTKVAKIVLNFVVIFAVCFFPSHIFLIWYYFDENPNDHYNEYWHCFKIIGYVLTFANSCLNPIALYFISSVFR
;
A
#
# COMPACT_ATOMS: atom_id res chain seq x y z
N LYS A 1 -7.00 38.52 -27.36
CA LYS A 1 -6.67 37.74 -26.15
C LYS A 1 -6.39 36.32 -26.64
N LYS A 2 -5.12 35.88 -26.69
CA LYS A 2 -4.79 34.51 -27.15
C LYS A 2 -5.20 33.55 -26.04
N GLU A 3 -6.09 32.60 -26.34
CA GLU A 3 -6.38 31.50 -25.42
C GLU A 3 -5.13 30.62 -25.34
N HIS A 4 -4.52 30.57 -24.15
CA HIS A 4 -3.44 29.64 -23.88
C HIS A 4 -4.05 28.29 -23.53
N THR A 5 -4.09 27.38 -24.50
CA THR A 5 -4.48 25.98 -24.27
C THR A 5 -3.38 25.29 -23.49
N ILE A 6 -3.63 24.95 -22.23
CA ILE A 6 -2.71 24.17 -21.40
C ILE A 6 -2.91 22.69 -21.74
N TYR A 7 -1.90 22.05 -22.33
CA TYR A 7 -1.91 20.60 -22.57
C TYR A 7 -1.60 19.87 -21.27
N VAL A 8 -2.59 19.18 -20.72
CA VAL A 8 -2.44 18.33 -19.54
C VAL A 8 -2.30 16.87 -19.96
N CYS A 9 -1.28 16.19 -19.43
CA CYS A 9 -1.14 14.74 -19.60
C CYS A 9 -2.22 14.04 -18.77
N TYR A 10 -3.20 13.45 -19.46
CA TYR A 10 -4.27 12.68 -18.83
C TYR A 10 -4.02 11.18 -19.00
N PRO A 11 -4.00 10.39 -17.91
CA PRO A 11 -3.56 8.99 -17.95
C PRO A 11 -4.56 8.02 -18.58
N PHE A 12 -5.80 8.45 -18.82
CA PHE A 12 -6.84 7.61 -19.42
C PHE A 12 -7.18 8.10 -20.83
N PRO A 13 -7.38 7.22 -21.83
CA PRO A 13 -7.65 7.68 -23.18
C PRO A 13 -9.06 8.27 -23.28
N HIS A 14 -9.19 9.45 -23.90
CA HIS A 14 -10.48 10.14 -24.04
C HIS A 14 -11.48 9.45 -24.97
N HIS A 15 -11.03 8.52 -25.82
CA HIS A 15 -11.87 7.77 -26.76
C HIS A 15 -12.57 6.56 -26.12
N LEU A 16 -12.23 6.21 -24.88
CA LEU A 16 -12.81 5.10 -24.13
C LEU A 16 -14.03 5.55 -23.33
N TRP A 17 -14.82 4.58 -22.87
CA TRP A 17 -16.08 4.83 -22.17
C TRP A 17 -15.90 5.64 -20.87
N PRO A 18 -16.90 6.45 -20.45
CA PRO A 18 -16.82 7.30 -19.26
C PRO A 18 -16.60 6.54 -17.93
N TRP A 19 -16.99 5.27 -17.86
CA TRP A 19 -16.82 4.41 -16.69
C TRP A 19 -15.43 3.75 -16.61
N TYR A 20 -14.63 3.80 -17.69
CA TYR A 20 -13.32 3.15 -17.77
C TYR A 20 -12.33 3.66 -16.70
N PRO A 21 -12.17 4.98 -16.47
CA PRO A 21 -11.29 5.48 -15.41
C PRO A 21 -11.67 4.97 -14.02
N ARG A 22 -12.97 5.01 -13.68
CA ARG A 22 -13.49 4.52 -12.39
C ARG A 22 -13.18 3.05 -12.18
N LEU A 23 -13.41 2.22 -13.20
CA LEU A 23 -13.15 0.78 -13.14
C LEU A 23 -11.66 0.49 -12.97
N VAL A 24 -10.78 1.15 -13.74
CA VAL A 24 -9.33 0.94 -13.63
C VAL A 24 -8.80 1.40 -12.27
N VAL A 25 -9.27 2.55 -11.76
CA VAL A 25 -8.90 3.06 -10.44
C VAL A 25 -9.29 2.09 -9.34
N LEU A 26 -10.55 1.63 -9.35
CA LEU A 26 -11.05 0.66 -8.38
C LEU A 26 -10.30 -0.68 -8.48
N THR A 27 -10.06 -1.16 -9.69
CA THR A 27 -9.36 -2.44 -9.93
C THR A 27 -7.94 -2.38 -9.37
N LYS A 28 -7.21 -1.28 -9.63
CA LYS A 28 -5.86 -1.08 -9.08
C LYS A 28 -5.89 -1.00 -7.56
N PHE A 29 -6.84 -0.25 -6.99
CA PHE A 29 -7.02 -0.18 -5.53
C PHE A 29 -7.28 -1.57 -4.92
N LEU A 30 -8.18 -2.37 -5.49
CA LEU A 30 -8.52 -3.67 -4.92
C LEU A 30 -7.36 -4.67 -5.08
N LEU A 31 -6.83 -4.82 -6.30
CA LEU A 31 -5.84 -5.85 -6.61
C LEU A 31 -4.44 -5.54 -6.06
N LEU A 32 -4.01 -4.28 -6.15
CA LEU A 32 -2.63 -3.90 -5.79
C LEU A 32 -2.51 -3.35 -4.37
N TYR A 33 -3.61 -2.96 -3.74
CA TYR A 33 -3.61 -2.38 -2.40
C TYR A 33 -4.47 -3.17 -1.40
N GLY A 34 -5.77 -3.33 -1.67
CA GLY A 34 -6.72 -3.96 -0.75
C GLY A 34 -6.42 -5.43 -0.47
N ILE A 35 -6.33 -6.28 -1.50
CA ILE A 35 -6.10 -7.72 -1.34
C ILE A 35 -4.77 -8.01 -0.61
N PRO A 36 -3.62 -7.41 -1.01
CA PRO A 36 -2.37 -7.60 -0.29
C PRO A 36 -2.48 -7.21 1.18
N LEU A 37 -3.14 -6.09 1.50
CA LEU A 37 -3.31 -5.63 2.88
C LEU A 37 -4.15 -6.57 3.73
N ILE A 38 -5.27 -7.06 3.19
CA ILE A 38 -6.16 -8.00 3.89
C ILE A 38 -5.42 -9.30 4.17
N LEU A 39 -4.74 -9.85 3.17
CA LEU A 39 -3.95 -11.07 3.30
C LEU A 39 -2.92 -10.92 4.44
N ILE A 40 -2.19 -9.81 4.45
CA ILE A 40 -1.12 -9.56 5.40
C ILE A 40 -1.65 -9.25 6.80
N GLY A 41 -2.74 -8.50 6.90
CA GLY A 41 -3.45 -8.27 8.16
C GLY A 41 -3.90 -9.59 8.78
N SER A 42 -4.44 -10.50 7.97
CA SER A 42 -4.84 -11.83 8.43
C SER A 42 -3.65 -12.64 8.97
N PHE A 43 -2.50 -12.62 8.26
CA PHE A 43 -1.29 -13.29 8.74
C PHE A 43 -0.80 -12.71 10.07
N TYR A 44 -0.86 -11.39 10.26
CA TYR A 44 -0.45 -10.79 11.53
C TYR A 44 -1.38 -11.18 12.68
N VAL A 45 -2.70 -11.18 12.46
CA VAL A 45 -3.67 -11.68 13.44
C VAL A 45 -3.38 -13.12 13.81
N LEU A 46 -3.10 -13.98 12.82
CA LEU A 46 -2.71 -15.38 13.05
C LEU A 46 -1.39 -15.50 13.83
N ILE A 47 -0.38 -14.68 13.53
CA ILE A 47 0.90 -14.67 14.25
C ILE A 47 0.70 -14.22 15.70
N ALA A 48 -0.06 -13.14 15.93
CA ALA A 48 -0.36 -12.64 17.26
C ALA A 48 -1.13 -13.70 18.08
N TRP A 49 -2.13 -14.33 17.46
CA TRP A 49 -2.90 -15.40 18.08
C TRP A 49 -2.02 -16.62 18.40
N HIS A 50 -1.18 -17.06 17.46
CA HIS A 50 -0.22 -18.14 17.67
C HIS A 50 0.75 -17.80 18.80
N LEU A 51 1.26 -16.58 18.88
CA LEU A 51 2.18 -16.16 19.93
C LEU A 51 1.53 -16.18 21.33
N ILE A 52 0.31 -15.66 21.45
CA ILE A 52 -0.46 -15.68 22.70
C ILE A 52 -0.77 -17.12 23.13
N ARG A 53 -1.22 -17.97 22.19
CA ARG A 53 -1.53 -19.38 22.47
C ARG A 53 -0.28 -20.20 22.79
N SER A 54 0.82 -20.00 22.07
CA SER A 54 2.08 -20.72 22.30
C SER A 54 2.73 -20.31 23.63
N SER A 55 2.56 -19.06 24.08
CA SER A 55 3.02 -18.61 25.39
C SER A 55 2.47 -19.49 26.53
N ARG A 56 1.26 -20.03 26.36
CA ARG A 56 0.58 -20.88 27.33
C ARG A 56 0.96 -22.37 27.23
N ASN A 57 1.50 -22.81 26.09
CA ASN A 57 1.83 -24.21 25.77
C ASN A 57 3.35 -24.48 25.66
N ASN A 58 4.21 -23.60 26.20
CA ASN A 58 5.67 -23.71 26.06
C ASN A 58 6.33 -24.83 26.89
N LEU A 59 5.57 -25.56 27.73
CA LEU A 59 6.09 -26.72 28.45
C LEU A 59 6.23 -27.91 27.48
N GLY A 60 7.43 -28.11 26.90
CA GLY A 60 7.80 -29.35 26.19
C GLY A 60 8.26 -29.22 24.74
N GLN A 61 8.41 -28.02 24.17
CA GLN A 61 8.89 -27.87 22.78
C GLN A 61 10.42 -27.91 22.68
N ASN A 62 10.93 -28.62 21.66
CA ASN A 62 12.37 -28.70 21.36
C ASN A 62 12.99 -27.29 21.14
N PRO A 63 14.04 -26.91 21.88
CA PRO A 63 14.60 -25.55 21.84
C PRO A 63 15.17 -25.15 20.48
N SER A 64 15.61 -26.13 19.67
CA SER A 64 16.04 -25.93 18.28
C SER A 64 14.89 -25.54 17.35
N HIS A 65 13.75 -26.22 17.45
CA HIS A 65 12.53 -25.91 16.68
C HIS A 65 11.97 -24.53 17.04
N VAL A 66 11.97 -24.19 18.34
CA VAL A 66 11.54 -22.87 18.83
C VAL A 66 12.45 -21.74 18.29
N LYS A 67 13.77 -21.96 18.21
CA LYS A 67 14.71 -20.99 17.62
C LYS A 67 14.43 -20.76 16.12
N GLN A 68 14.22 -21.83 15.35
CA GLN A 68 13.94 -21.72 13.91
C GLN A 68 12.62 -20.98 13.63
N LEU A 69 11.56 -21.28 14.41
CA LEU A 69 10.27 -20.62 14.29
C LEU A 69 10.36 -19.12 14.64
N ARG A 70 11.12 -18.75 15.68
CA ARG A 70 11.37 -17.34 16.03
C ARG A 70 12.10 -16.59 14.92
N SER A 71 13.08 -17.21 14.26
CA SER A 71 13.80 -16.60 13.13
C SER A 71 12.87 -16.31 11.94
N ARG A 72 12.07 -17.29 11.52
CA ARG A 72 11.07 -17.12 10.44
C ARG A 72 10.03 -16.04 10.77
N THR A 73 9.58 -16.00 12.02
CA THR A 73 8.64 -14.97 12.49
C THR A 73 9.27 -13.57 12.47
N LYS A 74 10.59 -13.44 12.75
CA LYS A 74 11.30 -12.17 12.66
C LYS A 74 11.33 -11.63 11.22
N VAL A 75 11.62 -12.50 10.25
CA VAL A 75 11.58 -12.13 8.82
C VAL A 75 10.17 -11.72 8.39
N ALA A 76 9.15 -12.51 8.78
CA ALA A 76 7.75 -12.18 8.49
C ALA A 76 7.33 -10.81 9.07
N LYS A 77 7.78 -10.47 10.28
CA LYS A 77 7.54 -9.15 10.90
C LYS A 77 8.23 -8.01 10.13
N ILE A 78 9.43 -8.23 9.59
CA ILE A 78 10.14 -7.24 8.78
C ILE A 78 9.39 -7.01 7.47
N VAL A 79 9.01 -8.08 6.76
CA VAL A 79 8.21 -7.99 5.53
C VAL A 79 6.89 -7.28 5.79
N LEU A 80 6.21 -7.60 6.90
CA LEU A 80 5.00 -6.91 7.34
C LEU A 80 5.21 -5.40 7.51
N ASN A 81 6.28 -5.00 8.21
CA ASN A 81 6.55 -3.58 8.43
C ASN A 81 6.73 -2.84 7.10
N PHE A 82 7.44 -3.44 6.14
CA PHE A 82 7.53 -2.87 4.79
C PHE A 82 6.14 -2.68 4.19
N VAL A 83 5.30 -3.72 4.19
CA VAL A 83 3.97 -3.63 3.57
C VAL A 83 3.09 -2.58 4.24
N VAL A 84 3.18 -2.40 5.56
CA VAL A 84 2.50 -1.29 6.26
C VAL A 84 2.98 0.07 5.76
N ILE A 85 4.30 0.24 5.56
CA ILE A 85 4.85 1.48 5.02
C ILE A 85 4.37 1.70 3.57
N PHE A 86 4.44 0.68 2.71
CA PHE A 86 3.85 0.71 1.36
C PHE A 86 2.38 1.16 1.43
N ALA A 87 1.61 0.59 2.36
CA ALA A 87 0.19 0.89 2.52
C ALA A 87 -0.05 2.36 2.90
N VAL A 88 0.70 2.89 3.85
CA VAL A 88 0.58 4.30 4.27
C VAL A 88 1.02 5.24 3.15
N CYS A 89 2.07 4.90 2.41
CA CYS A 89 2.56 5.70 1.29
C CYS A 89 1.57 5.79 0.12
N PHE A 90 0.84 4.72 -0.18
CA PHE A 90 -0.12 4.70 -1.28
C PHE A 90 -1.53 5.19 -0.90
N PHE A 91 -1.86 5.21 0.39
CA PHE A 91 -3.22 5.51 0.87
C PHE A 91 -3.76 6.89 0.42
N PRO A 92 -3.03 8.01 0.60
CA PRO A 92 -3.56 9.32 0.27
C PRO A 92 -3.80 9.47 -1.24
N SER A 93 -2.90 8.90 -2.06
CA SER A 93 -3.07 8.88 -3.52
C SER A 93 -4.32 8.13 -3.95
N HIS A 94 -4.60 6.97 -3.36
CA HIS A 94 -5.79 6.19 -3.71
C HIS A 94 -7.08 6.86 -3.24
N ILE A 95 -7.10 7.48 -2.06
CA ILE A 95 -8.25 8.27 -1.61
C ILE A 95 -8.52 9.42 -2.58
N PHE A 96 -7.49 10.18 -2.95
CA PHE A 96 -7.62 11.29 -3.90
C PHE A 96 -8.17 10.81 -5.24
N LEU A 97 -7.64 9.70 -5.76
CA LEU A 97 -8.06 9.12 -7.04
C LEU A 97 -9.52 8.66 -6.99
N ILE A 98 -9.92 7.96 -5.93
CA ILE A 98 -11.31 7.50 -5.76
C ILE A 98 -12.24 8.71 -5.68
N TRP A 99 -11.94 9.68 -4.82
CA TRP A 99 -12.75 10.89 -4.71
C TRP A 99 -12.89 11.63 -6.05
N TYR A 100 -11.76 11.88 -6.74
CA TYR A 100 -11.75 12.63 -8.00
C TYR A 100 -12.53 11.94 -9.13
N TYR A 101 -12.52 10.61 -9.21
CA TYR A 101 -13.20 9.89 -10.30
C TYR A 101 -14.65 9.48 -9.99
N PHE A 102 -15.03 9.43 -8.71
CA PHE A 102 -16.39 9.07 -8.30
C PHE A 102 -17.28 10.29 -8.02
N ASP A 103 -16.72 11.47 -7.76
CA ASP A 103 -17.48 12.71 -7.67
C ASP A 103 -18.09 13.08 -9.03
N GLU A 104 -19.29 13.66 -9.01
CA GLU A 104 -20.01 14.07 -10.23
C GLU A 104 -19.41 15.35 -10.84
N ASN A 105 -18.93 16.27 -10.00
CA ASN A 105 -18.32 17.54 -10.40
C ASN A 105 -17.02 17.80 -9.60
N PRO A 106 -15.98 16.96 -9.79
CA PRO A 106 -14.76 17.01 -8.99
C PRO A 106 -14.02 18.34 -9.09
N ASN A 107 -14.16 19.06 -10.20
CA ASN A 107 -13.53 20.36 -10.42
C ASN A 107 -14.21 21.48 -9.61
N ASP A 108 -15.52 21.38 -9.37
CA ASP A 108 -16.26 22.38 -8.58
C ASP A 108 -16.01 22.19 -7.09
N HIS A 109 -15.84 20.93 -6.65
CA HIS A 109 -15.49 20.58 -5.28
C HIS A 109 -13.98 20.61 -5.01
N TYR A 110 -13.15 20.89 -6.01
CA TYR A 110 -11.70 20.98 -5.87
C TYR A 110 -11.31 22.25 -5.11
N ASN A 111 -10.75 22.08 -3.92
CA ASN A 111 -10.29 23.17 -3.07
C ASN A 111 -8.80 23.02 -2.72
N GLU A 112 -8.24 24.00 -2.00
CA GLU A 112 -6.84 23.98 -1.57
C GLU A 112 -6.49 22.77 -0.71
N TYR A 113 -7.45 22.26 0.08
CA TYR A 113 -7.26 21.03 0.86
C TYR A 113 -7.02 19.83 -0.05
N TRP A 114 -7.88 19.60 -1.05
CA TRP A 114 -7.70 18.51 -2.02
C TRP A 114 -6.44 18.69 -2.85
N HIS A 115 -6.03 19.93 -3.12
CA HIS A 115 -4.76 20.23 -3.76
C HIS A 115 -3.56 19.82 -2.91
N CYS A 116 -3.52 20.23 -1.65
CA CYS A 116 -2.48 19.84 -0.71
C CYS A 116 -2.45 18.31 -0.51
N PHE A 117 -3.61 17.70 -0.30
CA PHE A 117 -3.76 16.26 -0.12
C PHE A 117 -3.24 15.46 -1.33
N LYS A 118 -3.55 15.92 -2.54
CA LYS A 118 -2.99 15.36 -3.79
C LYS A 118 -1.46 15.41 -3.77
N ILE A 119 -0.86 16.58 -3.45
CA ILE A 119 0.60 16.74 -3.41
C ILE A 119 1.23 15.77 -2.39
N ILE A 120 0.66 15.69 -1.18
CA ILE A 120 1.13 14.77 -0.14
C ILE A 120 1.09 13.32 -0.65
N GLY A 121 -0.02 12.90 -1.26
CA GLY A 121 -0.14 11.57 -1.85
C GLY A 121 0.93 11.29 -2.90
N TYR A 122 1.18 12.23 -3.82
CA TYR A 122 2.25 12.12 -4.80
C TYR A 122 3.62 11.93 -4.15
N VAL A 123 3.98 12.81 -3.20
CA VAL A 123 5.28 12.73 -2.51
C VAL A 123 5.44 11.40 -1.77
N LEU A 124 4.43 10.94 -1.06
CA LEU A 124 4.45 9.66 -0.36
C LEU A 124 4.58 8.47 -1.33
N THR A 125 3.93 8.53 -2.48
CA THR A 125 4.05 7.51 -3.53
C THR A 125 5.46 7.47 -4.13
N PHE A 126 6.12 8.61 -4.30
CA PHE A 126 7.51 8.64 -4.74
C PHE A 126 8.49 8.14 -3.68
N ALA A 127 8.27 8.52 -2.41
CA ALA A 127 9.06 8.03 -1.29
C ALA A 127 9.04 6.49 -1.21
N ASN A 128 7.93 5.86 -1.60
CA ASN A 128 7.80 4.41 -1.68
C ASN A 128 8.86 3.75 -2.58
N SER A 129 9.20 4.37 -3.71
CA SER A 129 10.24 3.83 -4.61
C SER A 129 11.64 3.86 -3.98
N CYS A 130 11.91 4.84 -3.11
CA CYS A 130 13.17 4.93 -2.36
C CYS A 130 13.30 3.85 -1.29
N LEU A 131 12.19 3.21 -0.88
CA LEU A 131 12.20 2.11 0.08
C LEU A 131 12.55 0.76 -0.56
N ASN A 132 12.44 0.63 -1.90
CA ASN A 132 12.71 -0.63 -2.59
C ASN A 132 14.15 -1.14 -2.38
N PRO A 133 15.23 -0.33 -2.49
CA PRO A 133 16.59 -0.77 -2.18
C PRO A 133 16.76 -1.20 -0.72
N ILE A 134 16.07 -0.53 0.21
CA ILE A 134 16.10 -0.85 1.64
C ILE A 134 15.42 -2.22 1.86
N ALA A 135 14.23 -2.42 1.29
CA ALA A 135 13.52 -3.70 1.36
C ALA A 135 14.37 -4.85 0.81
N LEU A 136 15.00 -4.65 -0.35
CA LEU A 136 15.92 -5.62 -0.95
C LEU A 136 17.11 -5.91 -0.03
N TYR A 137 17.72 -4.91 0.59
CA TYR A 137 18.84 -5.10 1.52
C TYR A 137 18.45 -5.97 2.73
N PHE A 138 17.29 -5.71 3.34
CA PHE A 138 16.84 -6.48 4.50
C PHE A 138 16.37 -7.90 4.15
N ILE A 139 15.74 -8.10 2.99
CA ILE A 139 15.35 -9.43 2.49
C ILE A 139 16.60 -10.22 2.05
N SER A 140 17.58 -9.53 1.47
CA SER A 140 18.89 -10.07 1.05
C SER A 140 19.83 -10.34 2.23
N SER A 141 19.40 -10.25 3.49
CA SER A 141 20.16 -10.84 4.59
C SER A 141 20.31 -12.37 4.48
N VAL A 142 19.73 -12.98 3.44
CA VAL A 142 19.98 -14.36 2.97
C VAL A 142 21.30 -14.48 2.17
N PHE A 143 21.86 -13.38 1.66
CA PHE A 143 23.17 -13.32 0.99
C PHE A 143 24.33 -12.89 1.92
N ARG A 144 24.09 -12.89 3.24
CA ARG A 144 25.15 -12.77 4.25
C ARG A 144 25.29 -14.07 5.02
#